data_AF-A0A846MD45-F1
#
_entry.id   AF-A0A846MD45-F1
#
_cell.length_a   1.000
_cell.length_b   1.000
_cell.length_c   1.000
_cell.angle_alpha   90.00
_cell.angle_beta   90.00
_cell.angle_gamma   90.00
#
_symmetry.space_group_name_H-M   'P 1'
#
loop_
_entity.id
_entity.type
_entity.pdbx_description
1 polymer ?
#
loop_
_entity_poly.entity_id
_entity_poly.type
_entity_poly.pdbx_seq_one_letter_code
_entity_poly.pdbx_strand_id
1 'polypeptide(L)'
;MRLFIALPLLLLAACDQEDDGKPRMSTNIVEEQSTYDVRNLSPVDDESLEPDDAADPARNASASAQTGPPNGASVAGTIPVALQGRWTGLNDVCGDRSSDMELTVTPKSLIFHESVGAVTGVTTGPGGRIRVDAAFTGEGDSWTKRVELRPSASGRELTVINDGAAVTRKRC
;
A
#
# COMPACT_ATOMS: atom_id res chain seq x y z
N MET A 1 58.57 28.71 22.19
CA MET A 1 59.24 27.39 22.08
C MET A 1 58.34 26.49 21.25
N ARG A 2 58.73 26.16 20.01
CA ARG A 2 58.04 25.14 19.19
C ARG A 2 58.48 23.77 19.69
N LEU A 3 57.56 22.82 19.86
CA LEU A 3 57.92 21.40 19.88
C LEU A 3 56.82 20.57 19.20
N PHE A 4 57.16 20.08 18.02
CA PHE A 4 56.47 19.01 17.29
C PHE A 4 56.79 17.67 17.97
N ILE A 5 55.80 16.85 18.28
CA ILE A 5 55.93 15.39 18.52
C ILE A 5 54.63 14.78 18.00
N ALA A 6 54.59 14.33 16.74
CA ALA A 6 54.97 12.99 16.26
C ALA A 6 53.90 11.93 16.58
N LEU A 7 53.22 11.52 15.50
CA LEU A 7 52.21 10.47 15.37
C LEU A 7 52.87 9.08 15.48
N PRO A 8 52.37 8.13 16.29
CA PRO A 8 52.73 6.73 16.13
C PRO A 8 51.72 6.03 15.22
N LEU A 9 52.24 5.46 14.12
CA LEU A 9 51.56 4.44 13.30
C LEU A 9 51.18 3.24 14.18
N LEU A 10 49.90 2.90 14.25
CA LEU A 10 49.43 1.61 14.75
C LEU A 10 49.53 0.57 13.63
N LEU A 11 50.33 -0.45 13.89
CA LEU A 11 50.54 -1.64 13.07
C LEU A 11 49.24 -2.45 12.96
N LEU A 12 48.79 -2.76 11.74
CA LEU A 12 47.76 -3.76 11.51
C LEU A 12 48.36 -5.14 11.80
N ALA A 13 47.87 -5.78 12.86
CA ALA A 13 48.06 -7.21 13.08
C ALA A 13 47.25 -7.97 12.02
N ALA A 14 47.93 -8.71 11.16
CA ALA A 14 47.34 -9.72 10.30
C ALA A 14 46.97 -10.92 11.18
N CYS A 15 45.67 -11.13 11.41
CA CYS A 15 45.16 -12.42 11.87
C CYS A 15 44.93 -13.29 10.63
N ASP A 16 45.93 -14.13 10.38
CA ASP A 16 45.81 -15.35 9.60
C ASP A 16 44.79 -16.26 10.31
N GLN A 17 43.69 -16.56 9.64
CA GLN A 17 42.66 -17.46 10.15
C GLN A 17 42.36 -18.47 9.05
N GLU A 18 43.03 -19.62 9.14
CA GLU A 18 42.79 -20.82 8.35
C GLU A 18 41.33 -21.29 8.59
N ASP A 19 40.52 -21.33 7.52
CA ASP A 19 39.16 -21.86 7.55
C ASP A 19 39.21 -23.38 7.29
N ASP A 20 39.29 -24.14 8.37
CA ASP A 20 39.08 -25.59 8.38
C ASP A 20 37.61 -25.92 8.09
N GLY A 21 37.39 -26.61 6.96
CA GLY A 21 36.37 -27.65 6.85
C GLY A 21 34.91 -27.26 7.08
N LYS A 22 34.28 -26.64 6.08
CA LYS A 22 32.82 -26.74 5.91
C LYS A 22 32.46 -27.61 4.70
N PRO A 23 31.53 -28.57 4.84
CA PRO A 23 31.04 -29.34 3.71
C PRO A 23 30.37 -28.40 2.70
N ARG A 24 30.77 -28.50 1.44
CA ARG A 24 30.08 -27.87 0.32
C ARG A 24 28.60 -28.25 0.41
N MET A 25 27.73 -27.27 0.68
CA MET A 25 26.32 -27.42 0.37
C MET A 25 26.22 -27.54 -1.15
N SER A 26 25.99 -28.76 -1.60
CA SER A 26 25.61 -29.08 -2.96
C SER A 26 24.37 -28.27 -3.30
N THR A 27 24.50 -27.29 -4.19
CA THR A 27 23.34 -26.64 -4.83
C THR A 27 22.73 -27.64 -5.80
N ASN A 28 21.92 -28.56 -5.27
CA ASN A 28 20.91 -29.24 -6.06
C ASN A 28 19.82 -28.20 -6.35
N ILE A 29 20.08 -27.35 -7.35
CA ILE A 29 19.03 -26.66 -8.07
C ILE A 29 18.36 -27.75 -8.90
N VAL A 30 17.24 -28.25 -8.40
CA VAL A 30 16.25 -28.89 -9.26
C VAL A 30 15.75 -27.76 -10.16
N GLU A 31 16.23 -27.75 -11.40
CA GLU A 31 15.59 -27.07 -12.51
C GLU A 31 14.21 -27.70 -12.71
N GLU A 32 13.21 -27.20 -12.01
CA GLU A 32 11.82 -27.33 -12.43
C GLU A 32 11.62 -26.33 -13.58
N GLN A 33 12.19 -26.66 -14.74
CA GLN A 33 11.80 -26.04 -16.00
C GLN A 33 10.38 -26.52 -16.29
N SER A 34 9.40 -25.75 -15.85
CA SER A 34 8.08 -25.76 -16.46
C SER A 34 8.25 -25.49 -17.94
N THR A 35 8.10 -26.53 -18.75
CA THR A 35 8.08 -26.46 -20.21
C THR A 35 6.83 -25.72 -20.65
N TYR A 36 6.88 -24.38 -20.69
CA TYR A 36 5.94 -23.59 -21.46
C TYR A 36 6.41 -23.66 -22.92
N ASP A 37 5.83 -24.59 -23.68
CA ASP A 37 6.10 -24.72 -25.11
C ASP A 37 5.39 -23.57 -25.86
N VAL A 38 6.15 -22.53 -26.23
CA VAL A 38 5.67 -21.38 -27.00
C VAL A 38 5.67 -21.67 -28.52
N ARG A 39 5.93 -22.91 -28.96
CA ARG A 39 6.04 -23.22 -30.40
C ARG A 39 4.73 -23.56 -31.10
N ASN A 40 3.59 -23.46 -30.41
CA ASN A 40 2.28 -23.80 -31.00
C ASN A 40 1.24 -22.67 -30.97
N LEU A 41 1.67 -21.41 -31.06
CA LEU A 41 0.76 -20.32 -31.42
C LEU A 41 0.91 -20.04 -32.92
N SER A 42 0.07 -20.69 -33.71
CA SER A 42 -0.23 -20.23 -35.07
C SER A 42 -0.72 -18.78 -34.99
N PRO A 43 -0.31 -17.87 -35.90
CA PRO A 43 -0.89 -16.55 -35.98
C PRO A 43 -2.39 -16.71 -36.22
N VAL A 44 -3.21 -16.18 -35.31
CA VAL A 44 -4.61 -15.91 -35.59
C VAL A 44 -4.65 -14.87 -36.70
N ASP A 45 -5.32 -15.22 -37.78
CA ASP A 45 -5.54 -14.38 -38.95
C ASP A 45 -6.11 -13.01 -38.54
N ASP A 46 -5.45 -11.98 -39.03
CA ASP A 46 -5.83 -10.57 -38.96
C ASP A 46 -7.07 -10.36 -39.83
N GLU A 47 -8.26 -10.51 -39.23
CA GLU A 47 -9.52 -10.21 -39.90
C GLU A 47 -9.79 -8.70 -39.84
N SER A 48 -9.43 -8.05 -40.95
CA SER A 48 -10.14 -6.93 -41.61
C SER A 48 -10.70 -5.81 -40.72
N LEU A 49 -10.01 -4.68 -40.70
CA LEU A 49 -10.59 -3.38 -40.33
C LEU A 49 -11.35 -2.81 -41.53
N GLU A 50 -12.67 -2.97 -41.55
CA GLU A 50 -13.55 -2.12 -42.36
C GLU A 50 -13.94 -0.84 -41.58
N PRO A 51 -13.86 0.35 -42.19
CA PRO A 51 -14.31 1.59 -41.57
C PRO A 51 -15.78 1.82 -41.88
N ASP A 52 -16.61 1.96 -40.86
CA ASP A 52 -17.97 2.49 -41.02
C ASP A 52 -18.15 3.73 -40.12
N ASP A 53 -17.96 4.89 -40.76
CA ASP A 53 -18.44 6.18 -40.28
C ASP A 53 -19.96 6.26 -40.48
N ALA A 54 -20.73 6.28 -39.39
CA ALA A 54 -22.08 6.87 -39.39
C ALA A 54 -22.46 7.37 -37.99
N ALA A 55 -22.59 8.69 -37.88
CA ALA A 55 -23.17 9.40 -36.74
C ALA A 55 -24.70 9.27 -36.71
N ASP A 56 -25.30 9.16 -35.51
CA ASP A 56 -26.50 9.91 -35.06
C ASP A 56 -26.78 9.69 -33.55
N PRO A 57 -27.60 10.50 -32.83
CA PRO A 57 -27.25 10.96 -31.49
C PRO A 57 -28.22 10.39 -30.43
N ALA A 58 -27.92 10.73 -29.17
CA ALA A 58 -28.87 10.79 -28.06
C ALA A 58 -29.79 9.56 -27.84
N ARG A 59 -29.31 8.62 -27.03
CA ARG A 59 -30.19 7.92 -26.08
C ARG A 59 -29.78 8.25 -24.66
N ASN A 60 -30.51 9.23 -24.14
CA ASN A 60 -30.63 9.57 -22.74
C ASN A 60 -31.16 8.32 -21.99
N ALA A 61 -30.25 7.45 -21.55
CA ALA A 61 -30.56 6.35 -20.66
C ALA A 61 -30.32 6.84 -19.23
N SER A 62 -31.39 7.33 -18.61
CA SER A 62 -31.52 7.46 -17.17
C SER A 62 -31.17 6.13 -16.50
N ALA A 63 -29.90 5.96 -16.12
CA ALA A 63 -29.50 4.91 -15.22
C ALA A 63 -29.93 5.35 -13.82
N SER A 64 -31.02 4.74 -13.35
CA SER A 64 -31.55 4.87 -11.99
C SER A 64 -30.41 4.83 -10.97
N ALA A 65 -30.18 5.96 -10.30
CA ALA A 65 -29.35 6.01 -9.12
C ALA A 65 -30.00 5.11 -8.07
N GLN A 66 -29.46 3.90 -7.91
CA GLN A 66 -29.72 3.06 -6.75
C GLN A 66 -29.39 3.90 -5.52
N THR A 67 -30.45 4.36 -4.85
CA THR A 67 -30.35 5.05 -3.57
C THR A 67 -30.04 3.98 -2.52
N GLY A 68 -28.75 3.62 -2.42
CA GLY A 68 -28.25 3.04 -1.19
C GLY A 68 -28.52 4.02 -0.03
N PRO A 69 -28.53 3.54 1.23
CA PRO A 69 -28.74 4.41 2.39
C PRO A 69 -27.83 5.63 2.29
N PRO A 70 -28.26 6.82 2.77
CA PRO A 70 -27.42 8.01 2.74
C PRO A 70 -26.15 7.73 3.53
N ASN A 71 -25.09 7.32 2.82
CA ASN A 71 -23.75 7.25 3.37
C ASN A 71 -23.43 8.68 3.80
N GLY A 72 -23.29 8.88 5.12
CA GLY A 72 -23.24 10.20 5.76
C GLY A 72 -22.44 11.20 4.93
N ALA A 73 -23.07 12.33 4.62
CA ALA A 73 -22.55 13.33 3.69
C ALA A 73 -21.08 13.64 3.99
N SER A 74 -20.20 13.35 3.04
CA SER A 74 -18.79 13.73 3.13
C SER A 74 -18.71 15.25 3.01
N VAL A 75 -18.18 15.94 4.02
CA VAL A 75 -17.76 17.33 3.86
C VAL A 75 -16.57 17.31 2.90
N ALA A 76 -16.60 18.14 1.85
CA ALA A 76 -15.57 18.16 0.82
C ALA A 76 -14.16 18.23 1.43
N GLY A 77 -13.27 17.33 0.99
CA GLY A 77 -11.91 17.23 1.51
C GLY A 77 -11.78 16.71 2.94
N THR A 78 -12.77 15.98 3.47
CA THR A 78 -12.67 15.24 4.73
C THR A 78 -12.95 13.77 4.54
N ILE A 79 -12.36 12.93 5.40
CA ILE A 79 -12.69 11.50 5.41
C ILE A 79 -14.14 11.33 5.88
N PRO A 80 -15.00 10.55 5.19
CA PRO A 80 -16.39 10.37 5.56
C PRO A 80 -16.56 9.82 6.98
N VAL A 81 -17.58 10.27 7.69
CA VAL A 81 -17.87 9.86 9.09
C VAL A 81 -17.96 8.33 9.23
N ALA A 82 -18.49 7.65 8.21
CA ALA A 82 -18.57 6.20 8.19
C ALA A 82 -17.21 5.48 8.26
N LEU A 83 -16.09 6.12 7.92
CA LEU A 83 -14.75 5.54 7.99
C LEU A 83 -13.94 6.03 9.21
N GLN A 84 -14.42 7.07 9.88
CA GLN A 84 -13.78 7.61 11.07
C GLN A 84 -13.92 6.65 12.25
N GLY A 85 -13.01 6.78 13.22
CA GLY A 85 -12.96 5.96 14.41
C GLY A 85 -11.64 5.20 14.55
N ARG A 86 -11.64 4.20 15.42
CA ARG A 86 -10.47 3.38 15.72
C ARG A 86 -10.56 2.05 14.99
N TRP A 87 -9.42 1.57 14.55
CA TRP A 87 -9.28 0.34 13.80
C TRP A 87 -8.03 -0.37 14.30
N THR A 88 -8.08 -1.70 14.36
CA THR A 88 -6.94 -2.51 14.82
C THR A 88 -6.84 -3.79 14.01
N GLY A 89 -5.78 -4.57 14.20
CA GLY A 89 -5.62 -5.88 13.56
C GLY A 89 -6.82 -6.79 13.81
N LEU A 90 -7.10 -7.70 12.88
CA LEU A 90 -8.24 -8.63 13.02
C LEU A 90 -8.17 -9.43 14.33
N ASN A 91 -6.95 -9.80 14.74
CA ASN A 91 -6.68 -10.59 15.93
C ASN A 91 -6.27 -9.75 17.16
N ASP A 92 -6.14 -8.44 17.00
CA ASP A 92 -5.62 -7.56 18.05
C ASP A 92 -6.72 -7.11 19.01
N VAL A 93 -6.32 -6.63 20.20
CA VAL A 93 -7.25 -6.10 21.20
C VAL A 93 -7.49 -4.61 20.94
N CYS A 94 -8.76 -4.21 20.84
CA CYS A 94 -9.12 -2.80 20.76
C CYS A 94 -8.61 -2.04 22.00
N GLY A 95 -7.99 -0.89 21.81
CA GLY A 95 -7.43 -0.13 22.93
C GLY A 95 -5.92 -0.18 23.01
N ASP A 96 -5.29 -1.23 22.47
CA ASP A 96 -3.85 -1.39 22.55
C ASP A 96 -3.12 -0.38 21.66
N ARG A 97 -2.53 0.63 22.30
CA ARG A 97 -1.75 1.68 21.60
C ARG A 97 -0.38 1.19 21.14
N SER A 98 0.09 0.06 21.66
CA SER A 98 1.36 -0.55 21.27
C SER A 98 1.24 -1.49 20.07
N SER A 99 0.03 -1.77 19.59
CA SER A 99 -0.17 -2.54 18.36
C SER A 99 0.29 -1.73 17.13
N ASP A 100 1.16 -2.34 16.33
CA ASP A 100 1.57 -1.84 15.01
C ASP A 100 0.38 -1.66 14.05
N MET A 101 -0.72 -2.38 14.28
CA MET A 101 -1.90 -2.34 13.43
C MET A 101 -2.93 -1.28 13.85
N GLU A 102 -2.74 -0.61 14.99
CA GLU A 102 -3.64 0.47 15.44
C GLU A 102 -3.68 1.60 14.40
N LEU A 103 -4.89 2.00 14.05
CA LEU A 103 -5.18 3.11 13.16
C LEU A 103 -6.34 3.91 13.73
N THR A 104 -6.12 5.21 13.96
CA THR A 104 -7.22 6.16 14.19
C THR A 104 -7.44 7.00 12.95
N VAL A 105 -8.67 6.97 12.44
CA VAL A 105 -9.12 7.77 11.29
C VAL A 105 -9.96 8.93 11.80
N THR A 106 -9.53 10.16 11.54
CA THR A 106 -10.26 11.39 11.87
C THR A 106 -10.72 12.08 10.58
N PRO A 107 -11.51 13.18 10.63
CA PRO A 107 -11.86 13.91 9.43
C PRO A 107 -10.64 14.41 8.62
N LYS A 108 -9.51 14.66 9.28
CA LYS A 108 -8.33 15.34 8.71
C LYS A 108 -7.01 14.61 8.94
N SER A 109 -7.02 13.41 9.50
CA SER A 109 -5.79 12.65 9.72
C SER A 109 -5.98 11.14 9.67
N LEU A 110 -4.90 10.46 9.27
CA LEU A 110 -4.67 9.03 9.45
C LEU A 110 -3.54 8.87 10.48
N ILE A 111 -3.83 8.30 11.63
CA ILE A 111 -2.88 8.16 12.73
C ILE A 111 -2.56 6.67 12.86
N PHE A 112 -1.35 6.29 12.44
CA PHE A 112 -0.79 4.95 12.62
C PHE A 112 0.10 4.91 13.88
N HIS A 113 0.62 3.73 14.23
CA HIS A 113 1.50 3.57 15.40
C HIS A 113 2.70 4.54 15.37
N GLU A 114 3.39 4.63 14.23
CA GLU A 114 4.67 5.36 14.11
C GLU A 114 4.58 6.63 13.27
N SER A 115 3.41 6.92 12.69
CA SER A 115 3.25 8.07 11.79
C SER A 115 1.87 8.71 11.83
N VAL A 116 1.83 9.99 11.50
CA VAL A 116 0.59 10.76 11.34
C VAL A 116 0.56 11.36 9.94
N GLY A 117 -0.48 11.02 9.18
CA GLY A 117 -0.79 11.62 7.89
C GLY A 117 -1.84 12.71 8.01
N ALA A 118 -1.48 13.96 7.74
CA ALA A 118 -2.42 15.07 7.59
C ALA A 118 -3.09 15.00 6.21
N VAL A 119 -4.42 14.93 6.18
CA VAL A 119 -5.21 14.79 4.94
C VAL A 119 -5.17 16.09 4.13
N THR A 120 -4.72 15.98 2.89
CA THR A 120 -4.66 17.08 1.91
C THR A 120 -5.71 16.92 0.80
N GLY A 121 -6.22 15.70 0.57
CA GLY A 121 -7.24 15.43 -0.43
C GLY A 121 -8.02 14.15 -0.16
N VAL A 122 -9.30 14.12 -0.56
CA VAL A 122 -10.15 12.94 -0.47
C VAL A 122 -10.95 12.80 -1.77
N THR A 123 -10.85 11.64 -2.39
CA THR A 123 -11.61 11.27 -3.60
C THR A 123 -12.45 10.02 -3.32
N THR A 124 -13.76 10.12 -3.47
CA THR A 124 -14.70 9.00 -3.26
C THR A 124 -14.77 8.09 -4.48
N GLY A 125 -14.99 6.80 -4.26
CA GLY A 125 -15.21 5.80 -5.30
C GLY A 125 -16.37 4.84 -4.97
N PRO A 126 -16.71 3.94 -5.92
CA PRO A 126 -17.80 2.98 -5.74
C PRO A 126 -17.61 2.08 -4.51
N GLY A 127 -18.72 1.63 -3.92
CA GLY A 127 -18.69 0.74 -2.76
C GLY A 127 -18.14 1.40 -1.49
N GLY A 128 -18.16 2.74 -1.41
CA GLY A 128 -17.70 3.48 -0.23
C GLY A 128 -16.19 3.57 -0.07
N ARG A 129 -15.41 3.07 -1.04
CA ARG A 129 -13.95 3.23 -1.03
C ARG A 129 -13.58 4.69 -1.23
N ILE A 130 -12.51 5.13 -0.59
CA ILE A 130 -11.96 6.47 -0.81
C ILE A 130 -10.45 6.40 -1.04
N ARG A 131 -9.91 7.37 -1.77
CA ARG A 131 -8.48 7.64 -1.85
C ARG A 131 -8.18 8.90 -1.06
N VAL A 132 -7.21 8.81 -0.17
CA VAL A 132 -6.79 9.86 0.74
C VAL A 132 -5.37 10.26 0.35
N ASP A 133 -5.19 11.49 -0.10
CA ASP A 133 -3.88 12.10 -0.20
C ASP A 133 -3.52 12.71 1.16
N ALA A 134 -2.35 12.39 1.68
CA ALA A 134 -1.90 12.85 2.99
C ALA A 134 -0.40 13.17 3.01
N ALA A 135 -0.05 14.19 3.81
CA ALA A 135 1.33 14.52 4.18
C ALA A 135 1.64 13.86 5.52
N PHE A 136 2.53 12.87 5.50
CA PHE A 136 2.93 12.09 6.65
C PHE A 136 4.19 12.63 7.30
N THR A 137 4.25 12.48 8.63
CA THR A 137 5.46 12.60 9.43
C THR A 137 5.59 11.38 10.34
N GLY A 138 6.82 10.92 10.54
CA GLY A 138 7.15 9.77 11.40
C GLY A 138 8.66 9.58 11.48
N GLU A 139 9.17 9.13 12.62
CA GLU A 139 10.60 8.82 12.84
C GLU A 139 11.63 9.92 12.48
N GLY A 140 11.18 11.17 12.34
CA GLY A 140 12.02 12.29 11.90
C GLY A 140 11.93 12.60 10.40
N ASP A 141 11.24 11.77 9.64
CA ASP A 141 11.01 11.95 8.20
C ASP A 141 9.65 12.57 7.90
N SER A 142 9.55 13.12 6.69
CA SER A 142 8.33 13.67 6.11
C SER A 142 8.18 13.24 4.66
N TRP A 143 6.99 12.79 4.29
CA TRP A 143 6.69 12.32 2.94
C TRP A 143 5.22 12.53 2.60
N THR A 144 4.86 12.46 1.32
CA THR A 144 3.45 12.48 0.88
C THR A 144 3.06 11.12 0.34
N LYS A 145 1.81 10.74 0.55
CA LYS A 145 1.31 9.44 0.12
C LYS A 145 -0.17 9.45 -0.18
N ARG A 146 -0.56 8.56 -1.09
CA ARG A 146 -1.95 8.23 -1.36
C ARG A 146 -2.29 6.88 -0.73
N VAL A 147 -3.29 6.88 0.15
CA VAL A 147 -3.80 5.69 0.83
C VAL A 147 -5.22 5.41 0.34
N GLU A 148 -5.53 4.18 -0.06
CA GLU A 148 -6.90 3.79 -0.35
C GLU A 148 -7.53 3.09 0.87
N LEU A 149 -8.71 3.56 1.24
CA LEU A 149 -9.52 3.01 2.34
C LEU A 149 -10.73 2.33 1.73
N ARG A 150 -10.84 1.01 1.91
CA ARG A 150 -11.94 0.20 1.38
C ARG A 150 -12.74 -0.44 2.53
N PRO A 151 -13.92 0.10 2.88
CA PRO A 151 -14.77 -0.52 3.88
C PRO A 151 -15.37 -1.82 3.35
N SER A 152 -15.56 -2.77 4.26
CA SER A 152 -16.49 -3.89 4.05
C SER A 152 -17.94 -3.39 3.96
N ALA A 153 -18.83 -4.21 3.39
CA ALA A 153 -20.26 -3.89 3.30
C ALA A 153 -20.91 -3.64 4.67
N SER A 154 -20.43 -4.29 5.73
CA SER A 154 -20.91 -4.09 7.11
C SER A 154 -20.29 -2.89 7.81
N GLY A 155 -19.25 -2.26 7.24
CA GLY A 155 -18.47 -1.20 7.88
C GLY A 155 -17.66 -1.65 9.11
N ARG A 156 -17.62 -2.97 9.38
CA ARG A 156 -16.92 -3.58 10.52
C ARG A 156 -15.45 -3.86 10.24
N GLU A 157 -15.09 -3.96 8.97
CA GLU A 157 -13.72 -4.10 8.51
C GLU A 157 -13.35 -2.97 7.54
N LEU A 158 -12.08 -2.60 7.58
CA LEU A 158 -11.47 -1.62 6.69
C LEU A 158 -10.18 -2.21 6.13
N THR A 159 -10.13 -2.41 4.82
CA THR A 159 -8.87 -2.69 4.13
C THR A 159 -8.19 -1.37 3.80
N VAL A 160 -6.98 -1.19 4.31
CA VAL A 160 -6.10 -0.06 4.00
C VAL A 160 -5.08 -0.53 2.97
N ILE A 161 -5.02 0.15 1.84
CA ILE A 161 -4.12 -0.17 0.74
C ILE A 161 -3.08 0.95 0.62
N ASN A 162 -1.81 0.59 0.71
CA ASN A 162 -0.68 1.49 0.72
C ASN A 162 0.46 0.89 -0.12
N ASP A 163 0.88 1.56 -1.19
CA ASP A 163 1.88 1.06 -2.16
C ASP A 163 1.63 -0.39 -2.63
N GLY A 164 0.37 -0.72 -2.90
CA GLY A 164 -0.04 -2.06 -3.33
C GLY A 164 -0.15 -3.10 -2.19
N ALA A 165 0.37 -2.83 -1.00
CA ALA A 165 0.15 -3.67 0.18
C ALA A 165 -1.25 -3.41 0.75
N ALA A 166 -2.02 -4.47 0.97
CA ALA A 166 -3.38 -4.40 1.51
C ALA A 166 -3.44 -5.02 2.91
N VAL A 167 -3.90 -4.25 3.89
CA VAL A 167 -4.02 -4.69 5.28
C VAL A 167 -5.44 -4.45 5.78
N THR A 168 -6.14 -5.52 6.13
CA THR A 168 -7.49 -5.44 6.71
C THR A 168 -7.43 -5.30 8.23
N ARG A 169 -8.21 -4.36 8.73
CA ARG A 169 -8.39 -4.03 10.15
C ARG A 169 -9.85 -4.18 10.53
N LYS A 170 -10.13 -4.51 11.79
CA LYS A 170 -11.48 -4.47 12.36
C LYS A 170 -11.74 -3.14 13.04
N ARG A 171 -13.01 -2.74 13.08
CA ARG A 171 -13.48 -1.56 13.80
C ARG A 171 -13.43 -1.81 15.30
N CYS A 172 -12.96 -0.78 16.00
CA CYS A 172 -13.19 -0.49 17.41
C CYS A 172 -14.17 0.70 17.48
#